data_AF-A0A4P5ZH82-F1
#
_entry.id   AF-A0A4P5ZH82-F1
#
_cell.length_a   1.000
_cell.length_b   1.000
_cell.length_c   1.000
_cell.angle_alpha   90.00
_cell.angle_beta   90.00
_cell.angle_gamma   90.00
#
_symmetry.space_group_name_H-M   'P 1'
#
loop_
_entity.id
_entity.type
_entity.pdbx_description
1 polymer ?
#
loop_
_entity_poly.entity_id
_entity_poly.type
_entity_poly.pdbx_seq_one_letter_code
_entity_poly.pdbx_strand_id
1 'polypeptide(L)'
;MIEQEKLTPQLTADGSFTFFSSEFGELFHSHFGAKQEAECKFVEPLKLRKKASISPLYLLDICYGLGYNTAAALTAIWEVNPNCKIEWIGLEFDQRIPQSALEYNLLNAYPNYIQDILKEIAQNQHLKTELFNANLIIGDARNTISTVYNSGFKADAIFLDPFSPAHCPQLWTVEFLTIVAQCLKPQGHLATYSCSATARSALIQAGLQIGSTPPVGRRTPGTMASFDPRDLPPLSPKELEHLKTRAAVPYRDPSLSDIAEVIILRRQAEQDTCTLEPTSHWKKRWRSESIF
;
A
#
# COMPACT_ATOMS: atom_id res chain seq x y z
N MET A 1 -29.04 -0.75 -16.96
CA MET A 1 -28.64 -0.15 -15.68
C MET A 1 -28.26 -1.30 -14.79
N ILE A 2 -26.96 -1.56 -14.61
CA ILE A 2 -26.48 -2.58 -13.67
C ILE A 2 -26.73 -1.99 -12.29
N GLU A 3 -27.50 -2.70 -11.46
CA GLU A 3 -27.79 -2.31 -10.07
C GLU A 3 -26.45 -2.04 -9.36
N GLN A 4 -26.25 -0.80 -8.92
CA GLN A 4 -25.01 -0.41 -8.26
C GLN A 4 -24.92 -1.17 -6.95
N GLU A 5 -23.88 -1.99 -6.81
CA GLU A 5 -23.65 -2.76 -5.60
C GLU A 5 -23.39 -1.80 -4.43
N LYS A 6 -24.29 -1.80 -3.45
CA LYS A 6 -24.21 -0.89 -2.31
C LYS A 6 -23.12 -1.37 -1.36
N LEU A 7 -22.05 -0.59 -1.23
CA LEU A 7 -20.99 -0.84 -0.25
C LEU A 7 -21.61 -0.87 1.16
N THR A 8 -21.38 -1.97 1.88
CA THR A 8 -21.91 -2.15 3.24
C THR A 8 -20.75 -2.14 4.24
N PRO A 9 -20.75 -1.24 5.24
CA PRO A 9 -19.70 -1.19 6.25
C PRO A 9 -19.69 -2.46 7.10
N GLN A 10 -18.49 -3.00 7.32
CA GLN A 10 -18.23 -4.16 8.18
C GLN A 10 -17.34 -3.73 9.34
N LEU A 11 -17.77 -4.02 10.57
CA LEU A 11 -17.03 -3.70 11.78
C LEU A 11 -15.78 -4.56 11.90
N THR A 12 -14.63 -3.95 12.21
CA THR A 12 -13.36 -4.63 12.47
C THR A 12 -13.11 -4.78 13.98
N ALA A 13 -12.14 -5.61 14.36
CA ALA A 13 -11.87 -5.91 15.77
C ALA A 13 -11.34 -4.72 16.59
N ASP A 14 -10.76 -3.70 15.95
CA ASP A 14 -10.32 -2.46 16.60
C ASP A 14 -11.42 -1.38 16.70
N GLY A 15 -12.66 -1.69 16.30
CA GLY A 15 -13.80 -0.78 16.31
C GLY A 15 -13.90 0.16 15.11
N SER A 16 -12.95 0.09 14.17
CA SER A 16 -13.08 0.75 12.87
C SER A 16 -13.95 -0.07 11.90
N PHE A 17 -14.07 0.39 10.66
CA PHE A 17 -14.91 -0.24 9.66
C PHE A 17 -14.17 -0.41 8.34
N THR A 18 -14.58 -1.39 7.56
CA THR A 18 -14.10 -1.63 6.20
C THR A 18 -15.27 -1.92 5.26
N PHE A 19 -15.05 -1.87 3.95
CA PHE A 19 -15.96 -2.47 2.97
C PHE A 19 -15.41 -3.81 2.48
N PHE A 20 -16.28 -4.58 1.84
CA PHE A 20 -15.92 -5.75 1.03
C PHE A 20 -16.04 -5.39 -0.44
N SER A 21 -15.00 -5.66 -1.22
CA SER A 21 -15.06 -5.58 -2.68
C SER A 21 -15.48 -6.94 -3.23
N SER A 22 -16.65 -6.97 -3.86
CA SER A 22 -17.14 -8.13 -4.62
C SER A 22 -16.25 -8.44 -5.83
N GLU A 23 -15.76 -7.40 -6.50
CA GLU A 23 -14.87 -7.49 -7.66
C GLU A 23 -13.55 -8.21 -7.31
N PHE A 24 -12.94 -7.84 -6.18
CA PHE A 24 -11.67 -8.43 -5.74
C PHE A 24 -11.83 -9.59 -4.77
N GLY A 25 -13.04 -9.84 -4.24
CA GLY A 25 -13.29 -10.89 -3.26
C GLY A 25 -12.60 -10.67 -1.91
N GLU A 26 -12.22 -9.42 -1.59
CA GLU A 26 -11.44 -9.06 -0.41
C GLU A 26 -12.00 -7.84 0.33
N LEU A 27 -11.66 -7.72 1.61
CA LEU A 27 -11.91 -6.50 2.39
C LEU A 27 -10.90 -5.42 2.00
N PHE A 28 -11.32 -4.15 2.02
CA PHE A 28 -10.42 -3.01 1.79
C PHE A 28 -9.33 -2.91 2.87
N HIS A 29 -9.69 -3.21 4.13
CA HIS A 29 -8.75 -3.35 5.22
C HIS A 29 -8.98 -4.66 5.98
N SER A 30 -7.96 -5.08 6.72
CA SER A 30 -7.98 -6.26 7.56
C SER A 30 -9.14 -6.23 8.56
N HIS A 31 -9.82 -7.37 8.74
CA HIS A 31 -10.85 -7.52 9.78
C HIS A 31 -10.31 -7.28 11.20
N PHE A 32 -8.98 -7.30 11.40
CA PHE A 32 -8.35 -7.01 12.70
C PHE A 32 -8.41 -5.52 13.04
N GLY A 33 -8.48 -4.65 12.04
CA GLY A 33 -8.62 -3.21 12.27
C GLY A 33 -8.02 -2.33 11.20
N ALA A 34 -8.84 -1.49 10.55
CA ALA A 34 -8.38 -0.56 9.54
C ALA A 34 -7.51 0.57 10.13
N LYS A 35 -7.90 1.09 11.32
CA LYS A 35 -7.11 2.12 12.01
C LYS A 35 -5.79 1.56 12.53
N GLN A 36 -5.81 0.40 13.18
CA GLN A 36 -4.59 -0.25 13.66
C GLN A 36 -3.65 -0.63 12.50
N GLU A 37 -4.21 -1.09 11.38
CA GLU A 37 -3.43 -1.40 10.18
C GLU A 37 -2.75 -0.17 9.61
N ALA A 38 -3.47 0.93 9.41
CA ALA A 38 -2.91 2.19 8.93
C ALA A 38 -1.72 2.66 9.79
N GLU A 39 -1.89 2.61 11.11
CA GLU A 39 -0.85 3.01 12.06
C GLU A 39 0.38 2.09 11.99
N CYS A 40 0.17 0.79 12.16
CA CYS A 40 1.29 -0.14 12.37
C CYS A 40 1.92 -0.65 11.07
N LYS A 41 1.23 -0.59 9.92
CA LYS A 41 1.77 -0.99 8.61
C LYS A 41 2.31 0.17 7.79
N PHE A 42 1.85 1.41 8.04
CA PHE A 42 2.28 2.57 7.27
C PHE A 42 2.94 3.64 8.15
N VAL A 43 2.24 4.19 9.15
CA VAL A 43 2.77 5.31 9.96
C VAL A 43 4.09 4.96 10.65
N GLU A 44 4.10 3.84 11.39
CA GLU A 44 5.26 3.41 12.16
C GLU A 44 6.43 2.97 11.25
N PRO A 45 6.25 2.08 10.25
CA PRO A 45 7.33 1.68 9.37
C PRO A 45 7.92 2.87 8.59
N LEU A 46 7.09 3.78 8.09
CA LEU A 46 7.57 4.94 7.33
C LEU A 46 8.16 6.04 8.21
N LYS A 47 8.15 5.85 9.54
CA LYS A 47 8.70 6.78 10.53
C LYS A 47 8.10 8.18 10.37
N LEU A 48 6.80 8.28 10.10
CA LEU A 48 6.16 9.56 9.72
C LEU A 48 6.28 10.62 10.82
N ARG A 49 6.15 10.22 12.09
CA ARG A 49 6.40 11.08 13.26
C ARG A 49 7.80 11.70 13.25
N LYS A 50 8.83 10.92 12.90
CA LYS A 50 10.21 11.42 12.78
C LYS A 50 10.36 12.33 11.55
N LYS A 51 9.73 11.96 10.43
CA LYS A 51 9.73 12.72 9.18
C LYS A 51 8.95 14.04 9.27
N ALA A 52 8.16 14.27 10.31
CA ALA A 52 7.50 15.56 10.57
C ALA A 52 8.47 16.75 10.71
N SER A 53 9.76 16.48 10.93
CA SER A 53 10.84 17.48 10.89
C SER A 53 11.26 17.91 9.48
N ILE A 54 10.91 17.13 8.45
CA ILE A 54 11.13 17.44 7.04
C ILE A 54 9.93 18.24 6.57
N SER A 55 10.13 19.50 6.15
CA SER A 55 9.05 20.34 5.65
C SER A 55 9.50 21.15 4.43
N PRO A 56 8.81 21.06 3.27
CA PRO A 56 7.62 20.23 3.03
C PRO A 56 7.92 18.72 2.99
N LEU A 57 7.00 17.92 3.54
CA LEU A 57 7.02 16.46 3.50
C LEU A 57 6.17 15.96 2.34
N TYR A 58 6.73 15.07 1.50
CA TYR A 58 6.06 14.58 0.29
C TYR A 58 5.52 13.17 0.50
N LEU A 59 4.22 12.98 0.32
CA LEU A 59 3.51 11.71 0.51
C LEU A 59 2.84 11.26 -0.78
N LEU A 60 2.95 9.96 -1.09
CA LEU A 60 2.22 9.33 -2.19
C LEU A 60 1.39 8.16 -1.65
N ASP A 61 0.07 8.23 -1.80
CA ASP A 61 -0.88 7.21 -1.36
C ASP A 61 -1.42 6.44 -2.56
N ILE A 62 -0.97 5.20 -2.77
CA ILE A 62 -1.38 4.37 -3.91
C ILE A 62 -2.47 3.41 -3.44
N CYS A 63 -3.65 3.53 -4.05
CA CYS A 63 -4.91 2.90 -3.63
C CYS A 63 -5.43 3.53 -2.34
N TYR A 64 -5.79 4.81 -2.44
CA TYR A 64 -6.32 5.62 -1.33
C TYR A 64 -7.46 4.93 -0.56
N GLY A 65 -8.37 4.27 -1.27
CA GLY A 65 -9.48 3.53 -0.73
C GLY A 65 -10.35 4.38 0.21
N LEU A 66 -10.41 3.97 1.47
CA LEU A 66 -11.25 4.60 2.49
C LEU A 66 -10.58 5.82 3.15
N GLY A 67 -9.31 6.09 2.85
CA GLY A 67 -8.55 7.20 3.41
C GLY A 67 -7.92 6.96 4.79
N TYR A 68 -7.93 5.73 5.32
CA TYR A 68 -7.34 5.42 6.64
C TYR A 68 -5.84 5.72 6.70
N ASN A 69 -5.07 5.37 5.66
CA ASN A 69 -3.62 5.61 5.62
C ASN A 69 -3.30 7.11 5.65
N THR A 70 -3.99 7.90 4.81
CA THR A 70 -3.85 9.35 4.82
C THR A 70 -4.31 9.97 6.15
N ALA A 71 -5.44 9.52 6.71
CA ALA A 71 -5.93 10.01 8.01
C ALA A 71 -4.91 9.78 9.14
N ALA A 72 -4.37 8.56 9.23
CA ALA A 72 -3.37 8.19 10.22
C ALA A 72 -2.06 8.97 10.02
N ALA A 73 -1.60 9.11 8.78
CA ALA A 73 -0.41 9.86 8.44
C ALA A 73 -0.50 11.33 8.85
N LEU A 74 -1.55 12.03 8.42
CA LEU A 74 -1.76 13.45 8.74
C LEU A 74 -1.86 13.66 10.26
N THR A 75 -2.61 12.80 10.95
CA THR A 75 -2.74 12.84 12.41
C THR A 75 -1.38 12.70 13.08
N ALA A 76 -0.61 11.67 12.74
CA ALA A 76 0.69 11.39 13.35
C ALA A 76 1.73 12.48 13.06
N ILE A 77 1.72 13.07 11.87
CA ILE A 77 2.67 14.12 11.47
C ILE A 77 2.35 15.42 12.23
N TRP A 78 1.10 15.87 12.21
CA TRP A 78 0.72 17.15 12.83
C TRP A 78 0.60 17.08 14.35
N GLU A 79 0.45 15.89 14.94
CA GLU A 79 0.62 15.69 16.39
C GLU A 79 2.06 16.04 16.83
N VAL A 80 3.06 15.74 16.00
CA VAL A 80 4.49 16.01 16.31
C VAL A 80 4.90 17.41 15.90
N ASN A 81 4.50 17.85 14.70
CA ASN A 81 4.81 19.18 14.18
C ASN A 81 3.57 19.79 13.51
N PRO A 82 2.76 20.59 14.25
CA PRO A 82 1.55 21.22 13.73
C PRO A 82 1.79 22.17 12.54
N ASN A 83 3.03 22.61 12.30
CA ASN A 83 3.39 23.51 11.21
C ASN A 83 4.05 22.79 10.03
N CYS A 84 4.11 21.45 10.05
CA CYS A 84 4.67 20.68 8.95
C CYS A 84 3.81 20.87 7.70
N LYS A 85 4.39 21.49 6.66
CA LYS A 85 3.80 21.52 5.32
C LYS A 85 3.86 20.14 4.69
N ILE A 86 2.76 19.69 4.09
CA ILE A 86 2.65 18.38 3.44
C ILE A 86 2.20 18.56 1.99
N GLU A 87 2.94 17.95 1.08
CA GLU A 87 2.59 17.79 -0.34
C GLU A 87 2.14 16.34 -0.54
N TRP A 88 0.89 16.14 -0.94
CA TRP A 88 0.29 14.81 -1.00
C TRP A 88 -0.34 14.54 -2.36
N ILE A 89 -0.08 13.35 -2.89
CA ILE A 89 -0.78 12.82 -4.06
C ILE A 89 -1.39 11.47 -3.68
N GLY A 90 -2.68 11.30 -3.93
CA GLY A 90 -3.37 10.02 -3.83
C GLY A 90 -3.76 9.49 -5.20
N LEU A 91 -3.70 8.17 -5.39
CA LEU A 91 -4.21 7.46 -6.56
C LEU A 91 -5.37 6.57 -6.13
N GLU A 92 -6.52 6.71 -6.79
CA GLU A 92 -7.69 5.88 -6.53
C GLU A 92 -8.36 5.50 -7.85
N PHE A 93 -8.82 4.26 -7.97
CA PHE A 93 -9.52 3.81 -9.16
C PHE A 93 -10.94 4.37 -9.22
N ASP A 94 -11.66 4.31 -8.10
CA ASP A 94 -13.08 4.61 -8.04
C ASP A 94 -13.40 5.68 -7.00
N GLN A 95 -13.79 6.87 -7.47
CA GLN A 95 -14.16 8.01 -6.63
C GLN A 95 -15.33 7.70 -5.67
N ARG A 96 -16.17 6.71 -5.95
CA ARG A 96 -17.28 6.34 -5.08
C ARG A 96 -16.80 5.79 -3.74
N ILE A 97 -15.65 5.12 -3.70
CA ILE A 97 -15.08 4.53 -2.48
C ILE A 97 -14.83 5.59 -1.39
N PRO A 98 -14.04 6.66 -1.64
CA PRO A 98 -13.81 7.69 -0.63
C PRO A 98 -15.08 8.47 -0.28
N GLN A 99 -16.01 8.63 -1.22
CA GLN A 99 -17.31 9.27 -0.96
C GLN A 99 -18.18 8.42 -0.01
N SER A 100 -18.25 7.11 -0.24
CA SER A 100 -18.97 6.19 0.65
C SER A 100 -18.34 6.09 2.02
N ALA A 101 -17.01 6.15 2.14
CA ALA A 101 -16.34 6.17 3.44
C ALA A 101 -16.81 7.35 4.32
N LEU A 102 -17.10 8.50 3.70
CA LEU A 102 -17.64 9.68 4.38
C LEU A 102 -19.12 9.52 4.70
N GLU A 103 -19.93 9.02 3.77
CA GLU A 103 -21.37 8.77 3.97
C GLU A 103 -21.61 7.88 5.20
N TYR A 104 -20.77 6.86 5.37
CA TYR A 104 -20.85 5.93 6.49
C TYR A 104 -20.04 6.36 7.73
N ASN A 105 -19.42 7.54 7.73
CA ASN A 105 -18.61 8.07 8.84
C ASN A 105 -17.48 7.14 9.31
N LEU A 106 -16.80 6.44 8.38
CA LEU A 106 -15.79 5.44 8.74
C LEU A 106 -14.56 6.05 9.44
N LEU A 107 -14.33 7.34 9.22
CA LEU A 107 -13.16 8.08 9.72
C LEU A 107 -13.44 8.85 11.03
N ASN A 108 -14.58 8.60 11.69
CA ASN A 108 -14.99 9.29 12.93
C ASN A 108 -14.00 9.13 14.11
N ALA A 109 -13.13 8.12 14.05
CA ALA A 109 -12.10 7.86 15.05
C ALA A 109 -10.86 8.76 14.93
N TYR A 110 -10.81 9.66 13.94
CA TYR A 110 -9.77 10.67 13.73
C TYR A 110 -10.27 12.07 14.13
N PRO A 111 -9.36 13.04 14.41
CA PRO A 111 -9.78 14.40 14.76
C PRO A 111 -10.66 15.06 13.69
N ASN A 112 -11.64 15.87 14.10
CA ASN A 112 -12.60 16.50 13.17
C ASN A 112 -11.92 17.27 12.02
N TYR A 113 -10.85 18.00 12.30
CA TYR A 113 -10.14 18.75 11.26
C TYR A 113 -9.48 17.85 10.20
N ILE A 114 -9.10 16.61 10.56
CA ILE A 114 -8.62 15.60 9.60
C ILE A 114 -9.80 15.08 8.78
N GLN A 115 -10.94 14.83 9.41
CA GLN A 115 -12.15 14.39 8.70
C GLN A 115 -12.60 15.45 7.67
N ASP A 116 -12.54 16.74 8.02
CA ASP A 116 -12.87 17.86 7.12
C ASP A 116 -11.93 17.93 5.92
N ILE A 117 -10.63 17.71 6.14
CA ILE A 117 -9.63 17.64 5.06
C ILE A 117 -9.94 16.48 4.09
N LEU A 118 -10.21 15.29 4.61
CA LEU A 118 -10.48 14.11 3.78
C LEU A 118 -11.83 14.21 3.07
N LYS A 119 -12.80 14.89 3.69
CA LYS A 119 -14.07 15.24 3.06
C LYS A 119 -13.85 16.10 1.82
N GLU A 120 -13.06 17.15 1.95
CA GLU A 120 -12.73 18.06 0.85
C GLU A 120 -12.00 17.33 -0.29
N ILE A 121 -11.02 16.47 0.03
CA ILE A 121 -10.31 15.65 -0.96
C ILE A 121 -11.27 14.70 -1.69
N ALA A 122 -12.16 14.00 -0.99
CA ALA A 122 -13.07 13.04 -1.64
C ALA A 122 -14.11 13.72 -2.54
N GLN A 123 -14.53 14.95 -2.19
CA GLN A 123 -15.54 15.71 -2.93
C GLN A 123 -14.92 16.42 -4.14
N ASN A 124 -13.80 17.11 -3.94
CA ASN A 124 -13.25 18.04 -4.91
C ASN A 124 -11.95 17.54 -5.55
N GLN A 125 -11.43 16.38 -5.13
CA GLN A 125 -10.18 15.76 -5.62
C GLN A 125 -8.91 16.60 -5.40
N HIS A 126 -9.05 17.82 -4.89
CA HIS A 126 -7.97 18.74 -4.63
C HIS A 126 -8.27 19.55 -3.37
N LEU A 127 -7.23 19.85 -2.60
CA LEU A 127 -7.30 20.77 -1.49
C LEU A 127 -5.99 21.52 -1.39
N LYS A 128 -6.05 22.84 -1.21
CA LYS A 128 -4.88 23.67 -0.94
C LYS A 128 -5.13 24.59 0.24
N THR A 129 -4.32 24.43 1.28
CA THR A 129 -4.26 25.29 2.47
C THR A 129 -2.82 25.78 2.67
N GLU A 130 -2.55 26.52 3.74
CA GLU A 130 -1.20 26.95 4.08
C GLU A 130 -0.25 25.78 4.43
N LEU A 131 -0.81 24.70 4.98
CA LEU A 131 -0.06 23.54 5.50
C LEU A 131 -0.22 22.28 4.65
N PHE A 132 -1.18 22.24 3.73
CA PHE A 132 -1.49 21.03 2.98
C PHE A 132 -1.86 21.32 1.54
N ASN A 133 -1.17 20.67 0.61
CA ASN A 133 -1.51 20.66 -0.80
C ASN A 133 -1.75 19.21 -1.23
N ALA A 134 -2.98 18.90 -1.63
CA ALA A 134 -3.44 17.56 -1.91
C ALA A 134 -4.00 17.45 -3.33
N ASN A 135 -3.68 16.36 -4.03
CA ASN A 135 -4.27 16.00 -5.30
C ASN A 135 -4.62 14.51 -5.33
N LEU A 136 -5.90 14.17 -5.39
CA LEU A 136 -6.41 12.81 -5.55
C LEU A 136 -6.73 12.56 -7.02
N ILE A 137 -5.92 11.73 -7.67
CA ILE A 137 -6.04 11.42 -9.09
C ILE A 137 -6.88 10.16 -9.24
N ILE A 138 -8.05 10.30 -9.87
CA ILE A 138 -8.96 9.17 -10.14
C ILE A 138 -8.61 8.47 -11.45
N GLY A 139 -8.44 7.16 -11.41
CA GLY A 139 -8.20 6.29 -12.56
C GLY A 139 -7.29 5.10 -12.23
N ASP A 140 -7.08 4.23 -13.22
CA ASP A 140 -6.16 3.09 -13.08
C ASP A 140 -4.76 3.57 -12.66
N ALA A 141 -4.27 3.06 -11.53
CA ALA A 141 -2.98 3.42 -10.97
C ALA A 141 -1.83 3.21 -11.97
N ARG A 142 -1.93 2.24 -12.89
CA ARG A 142 -0.95 2.01 -13.96
C ARG A 142 -0.80 3.21 -14.89
N ASN A 143 -1.88 3.95 -15.10
CA ASN A 143 -1.88 5.18 -15.88
C ASN A 143 -1.54 6.40 -15.01
N THR A 144 -2.20 6.53 -13.86
CA THR A 144 -2.08 7.75 -13.03
C THR A 144 -0.70 7.88 -12.37
N ILE A 145 0.01 6.79 -12.11
CA ILE A 145 1.41 6.84 -11.63
C ILE A 145 2.35 7.52 -12.64
N SER A 146 2.06 7.40 -13.94
CA SER A 146 2.84 8.09 -14.98
C SER A 146 2.68 9.60 -14.89
N THR A 147 1.49 10.10 -14.53
CA THR A 147 1.26 11.53 -14.25
C THR A 147 2.12 12.00 -13.08
N VAL A 148 2.19 11.21 -12.00
CA VAL A 148 3.05 11.52 -10.84
C VAL A 148 4.52 11.56 -11.26
N TYR A 149 4.99 10.54 -11.95
CA TYR A 149 6.36 10.45 -12.43
C TYR A 149 6.74 11.64 -13.34
N ASN A 150 5.90 11.94 -14.33
CA ASN A 150 6.14 13.02 -15.29
C ASN A 150 6.10 14.42 -14.66
N SER A 151 5.39 14.60 -13.54
CA SER A 151 5.40 15.86 -12.78
C SER A 151 6.72 16.13 -12.06
N GLY A 152 7.60 15.12 -11.95
CA GLY A 152 8.84 15.20 -11.17
C GLY A 152 8.64 15.02 -9.66
N PHE A 153 7.42 14.70 -9.20
CA PHE A 153 7.12 14.43 -7.80
C PHE A 153 7.97 13.27 -7.28
N LYS A 154 8.65 13.49 -6.14
CA LYS A 154 9.39 12.46 -5.42
C LYS A 154 8.93 12.43 -3.96
N ALA A 155 8.43 11.30 -3.51
CA ALA A 155 7.90 11.11 -2.18
C ALA A 155 9.00 10.85 -1.13
N ASP A 156 8.85 11.42 0.05
CA ASP A 156 9.56 10.99 1.25
C ASP A 156 8.98 9.69 1.81
N ALA A 157 7.68 9.45 1.59
CA ALA A 157 6.97 8.25 2.01
C ALA A 157 5.91 7.83 0.97
N ILE A 158 5.91 6.55 0.59
CA ILE A 158 4.91 5.94 -0.28
C ILE A 158 4.10 4.90 0.50
N PHE A 159 2.77 5.03 0.49
CA PHE A 159 1.84 3.99 0.91
C PHE A 159 1.48 3.15 -0.32
N LEU A 160 1.84 1.87 -0.33
CA LEU A 160 1.46 0.93 -1.39
C LEU A 160 0.43 -0.05 -0.82
N ASP A 161 -0.85 0.23 -1.05
CA ASP A 161 -1.96 -0.49 -0.42
C ASP A 161 -3.04 -1.02 -1.41
N PRO A 162 -2.68 -1.67 -2.52
CA PRO A 162 -3.68 -2.29 -3.38
C PRO A 162 -4.21 -3.59 -2.75
N PHE A 163 -5.30 -4.13 -3.29
CA PHE A 163 -5.74 -5.51 -2.99
C PHE A 163 -4.62 -6.53 -3.22
N SER A 164 -4.74 -7.72 -2.62
CA SER A 164 -3.61 -8.63 -2.51
C SER A 164 -3.07 -9.08 -3.87
N PRO A 165 -1.79 -9.48 -3.96
CA PRO A 165 -1.18 -9.82 -5.25
C PRO A 165 -1.90 -10.89 -6.07
N ALA A 166 -2.64 -11.79 -5.42
CA ALA A 166 -3.42 -12.81 -6.12
C ALA A 166 -4.70 -12.25 -6.76
N HIS A 167 -5.30 -11.20 -6.18
CA HIS A 167 -6.57 -10.63 -6.62
C HIS A 167 -6.39 -9.37 -7.48
N CYS A 168 -5.32 -8.59 -7.25
CA CYS A 168 -4.99 -7.39 -8.03
C CYS A 168 -3.54 -7.42 -8.55
N PRO A 169 -3.12 -8.45 -9.31
CA PRO A 169 -1.73 -8.61 -9.75
C PRO A 169 -1.18 -7.44 -10.57
N GLN A 170 -2.06 -6.65 -11.22
CA GLN A 170 -1.74 -5.46 -12.00
C GLN A 170 -0.84 -4.47 -11.25
N LEU A 171 -1.07 -4.30 -9.94
CA LEU A 171 -0.36 -3.32 -9.10
C LEU A 171 0.83 -3.92 -8.34
N TRP A 172 1.20 -5.16 -8.66
CA TRP A 172 2.35 -5.87 -8.07
C TRP A 172 3.35 -6.35 -9.13
N THR A 173 3.24 -5.85 -10.35
CA THR A 173 4.17 -6.17 -11.43
C THR A 173 5.47 -5.40 -11.27
N VAL A 174 6.56 -5.93 -11.83
CA VAL A 174 7.85 -5.21 -11.82
C VAL A 174 7.75 -3.90 -12.57
N GLU A 175 7.02 -3.87 -13.68
CA GLU A 175 6.87 -2.69 -14.51
C GLU A 175 6.18 -1.56 -13.75
N PHE A 176 5.06 -1.85 -13.08
CA PHE A 176 4.36 -0.86 -12.26
C PHE A 176 5.23 -0.40 -11.08
N LEU A 177 5.81 -1.35 -10.34
CA LEU A 177 6.61 -1.02 -9.15
C LEU A 177 7.93 -0.32 -9.49
N THR A 178 8.44 -0.46 -10.71
CA THR A 178 9.58 0.32 -11.19
C THR A 178 9.23 1.80 -11.31
N ILE A 179 8.06 2.13 -11.86
CA ILE A 179 7.61 3.54 -11.92
C ILE A 179 7.33 4.07 -10.51
N VAL A 180 6.73 3.27 -9.65
CA VAL A 180 6.53 3.64 -8.23
C VAL A 180 7.86 3.92 -7.53
N ALA A 181 8.87 3.07 -7.71
CA ALA A 181 10.20 3.28 -7.14
C ALA A 181 10.87 4.55 -7.68
N GLN A 182 10.64 4.88 -8.95
CA GLN A 182 11.11 6.13 -9.52
C GLN A 182 10.45 7.35 -8.88
N CYS A 183 9.23 7.24 -8.36
CA CYS A 183 8.56 8.31 -7.59
C CYS A 183 9.06 8.41 -6.14
N LEU A 184 10.02 7.61 -5.70
CA LEU A 184 10.59 7.65 -4.35
C LEU A 184 11.87 8.51 -4.31
N LYS A 185 12.03 9.35 -3.27
CA LYS A 185 13.32 10.03 -3.02
C LYS A 185 14.40 8.99 -2.64
N PRO A 186 15.70 9.28 -2.83
CA PRO A 186 16.78 8.38 -2.42
C PRO A 186 16.76 7.97 -0.94
N GLN A 187 16.32 8.87 -0.05
CA GLN A 187 16.14 8.61 1.40
C GLN A 187 14.66 8.37 1.78
N GLY A 188 13.81 8.18 0.78
CA GLY A 188 12.40 7.88 0.95
C GLY A 188 12.19 6.45 1.40
N HIS A 189 11.03 6.18 2.00
CA HIS A 189 10.60 4.82 2.31
C HIS A 189 9.27 4.52 1.63
N LEU A 190 9.09 3.28 1.19
CA LEU A 190 7.82 2.71 0.75
C LEU A 190 7.41 1.64 1.77
N ALA A 191 6.13 1.58 2.14
CA ALA A 191 5.61 0.51 2.98
C ALA A 191 4.37 -0.11 2.34
N THR A 192 4.18 -1.40 2.62
CA THR A 192 3.00 -2.17 2.23
C THR A 192 2.70 -3.25 3.28
N TYR A 193 1.42 -3.58 3.46
CA TYR A 193 1.00 -4.69 4.33
C TYR A 193 1.47 -6.06 3.81
N SER A 194 1.73 -6.18 2.50
CA SER A 194 2.05 -7.46 1.86
C SER A 194 3.46 -7.95 2.20
N CYS A 195 3.58 -9.18 2.68
CA CYS A 195 4.84 -9.91 2.82
C CYS A 195 5.04 -10.98 1.74
N SER A 196 4.29 -10.90 0.62
CA SER A 196 4.38 -11.90 -0.43
C SER A 196 5.77 -11.92 -1.08
N ALA A 197 6.27 -13.13 -1.39
CA ALA A 197 7.57 -13.27 -2.04
C ALA A 197 7.58 -12.64 -3.45
N THR A 198 6.46 -12.69 -4.18
CA THR A 198 6.30 -12.06 -5.51
C THR A 198 6.43 -10.54 -5.43
N ALA A 199 5.73 -9.87 -4.49
CA ALA A 199 5.82 -8.42 -4.33
C ALA A 199 7.23 -7.98 -3.88
N ARG A 200 7.82 -8.70 -2.92
CA ARG A 200 9.20 -8.44 -2.46
C ARG A 200 10.23 -8.61 -3.59
N SER A 201 10.09 -9.65 -4.41
CA SER A 201 10.93 -9.86 -5.59
C SER A 201 10.75 -8.73 -6.60
N ALA A 202 9.52 -8.26 -6.81
CA ALA A 202 9.25 -7.16 -7.71
C ALA A 202 9.85 -5.82 -7.23
N LEU A 203 9.77 -5.52 -5.93
CA LEU A 203 10.43 -4.37 -5.31
C LEU A 203 11.96 -4.43 -5.44
N ILE A 204 12.56 -5.62 -5.26
CA ILE A 204 14.00 -5.83 -5.47
C ILE A 204 14.38 -5.54 -6.93
N GLN A 205 13.58 -6.04 -7.88
CA GLN A 205 13.84 -5.82 -9.31
C GLN A 205 13.58 -4.38 -9.76
N ALA A 206 12.72 -3.65 -9.05
CA ALA A 206 12.55 -2.20 -9.19
C ALA A 206 13.74 -1.39 -8.62
N GLY A 207 14.77 -2.06 -8.08
CA GLY A 207 15.99 -1.44 -7.57
C GLY A 207 15.96 -1.06 -6.09
N LEU A 208 14.92 -1.44 -5.35
CA LEU A 208 14.81 -1.17 -3.93
C LEU A 208 15.43 -2.29 -3.10
N GLN A 209 15.99 -1.93 -1.95
CA GLN A 209 16.26 -2.86 -0.86
C GLN A 209 14.97 -3.05 -0.06
N ILE A 210 14.82 -4.23 0.56
CA ILE A 210 13.60 -4.58 1.33
C ILE A 210 13.93 -4.93 2.77
N GLY A 211 12.97 -4.62 3.66
CA GLY A 211 12.96 -4.94 5.07
C GLY A 211 11.62 -5.52 5.51
N SER A 212 11.62 -6.25 6.62
CA SER A 212 10.40 -6.81 7.21
C SER A 212 9.84 -5.87 8.27
N THR A 213 8.52 -5.64 8.29
CA THR A 213 7.89 -4.88 9.36
C THR A 213 7.26 -5.82 10.39
N PRO A 214 7.17 -5.43 11.67
CA PRO A 214 6.57 -6.27 12.70
C PRO A 214 5.16 -6.76 12.30
N PRO A 215 4.80 -7.98 12.72
CA PRO A 215 3.44 -8.47 12.52
C PRO A 215 2.44 -7.68 13.37
N VAL A 216 1.25 -7.44 12.80
CA VAL A 216 0.15 -6.72 13.42
C VAL A 216 -1.13 -7.50 13.08
N GLY A 217 -2.02 -7.74 14.04
CA GLY A 217 -3.25 -8.49 13.79
C GLY A 217 -3.01 -9.94 13.34
N ARG A 218 -3.12 -10.21 12.02
CA ARG A 218 -2.97 -11.53 11.33
C ARG A 218 -1.66 -12.29 11.60
N ARG A 219 -0.79 -11.77 12.46
CA ARG A 219 0.54 -12.30 12.79
C ARG A 219 1.51 -12.37 11.59
N THR A 220 1.19 -11.74 10.47
CA THR A 220 2.09 -11.65 9.31
C THR A 220 2.80 -10.30 9.26
N PRO A 221 4.12 -10.30 8.97
CA PRO A 221 4.86 -9.06 8.76
C PRO A 221 4.35 -8.32 7.53
N GLY A 222 4.73 -7.05 7.37
CA GLY A 222 4.60 -6.34 6.10
C GLY A 222 5.95 -6.22 5.39
N THR A 223 6.06 -5.29 4.44
CA THR A 223 7.32 -4.98 3.76
C THR A 223 7.57 -3.48 3.81
N MET A 224 8.80 -3.11 4.15
CA MET A 224 9.33 -1.77 3.93
C MET A 224 10.39 -1.83 2.83
N ALA A 225 10.49 -0.80 2.00
CA ALA A 225 11.47 -0.73 0.92
C ALA A 225 12.07 0.67 0.79
N SER A 226 13.33 0.74 0.39
CA SER A 226 14.06 1.99 0.15
C SER A 226 15.26 1.74 -0.76
N PHE A 227 15.79 2.77 -1.41
CA PHE A 227 17.09 2.69 -2.07
C PHE A 227 18.24 2.54 -1.07
N ASP A 228 18.05 3.06 0.16
CA ASP A 228 19.03 3.00 1.23
C ASP A 228 18.64 1.94 2.28
N PRO A 229 19.45 0.87 2.45
CA PRO A 229 19.11 -0.20 3.37
C PRO A 229 19.34 0.14 4.85
N ARG A 230 20.02 1.24 5.19
CA ARG A 230 20.47 1.54 6.57
C ARG A 230 19.35 1.52 7.60
N ASP A 231 18.15 1.92 7.18
CA ASP A 231 16.99 2.09 8.02
C ASP A 231 15.96 0.95 7.90
N LEU A 232 16.25 -0.07 7.08
CA LEU A 232 15.38 -1.22 6.84
C LEU A 232 15.61 -2.33 7.88
N PRO A 233 14.56 -2.79 8.60
CA PRO A 233 14.69 -3.95 9.47
C PRO A 233 14.98 -5.22 8.66
N PRO A 234 15.84 -6.11 9.16
CA PRO A 234 16.24 -7.30 8.41
C PRO A 234 15.06 -8.27 8.20
N LEU A 235 15.13 -9.04 7.12
CA LEU A 235 14.25 -10.19 6.92
C LEU A 235 14.69 -11.34 7.81
N SER A 236 13.74 -12.08 8.38
CA SER A 236 14.03 -13.33 9.09
C SER A 236 14.58 -14.41 8.14
N PRO A 237 15.29 -15.44 8.66
CA PRO A 237 15.73 -16.57 7.84
C PRO A 237 14.59 -17.24 7.06
N LYS A 238 13.41 -17.37 7.69
CA LYS A 238 12.19 -17.88 7.06
C LYS A 238 11.78 -17.08 5.84
N GLU A 239 11.84 -15.76 5.93
CA GLU A 239 11.49 -14.85 4.82
C GLU A 239 12.55 -14.86 3.71
N LEU A 240 13.84 -14.90 4.07
CA LEU A 240 14.94 -15.01 3.11
C LEU A 240 14.88 -16.33 2.34
N GLU A 241 14.55 -17.44 2.98
CA GLU A 241 14.32 -18.71 2.28
C GLU A 241 13.09 -18.66 1.39
N HIS A 242 12.00 -18.00 1.81
CA HIS A 242 10.79 -17.92 1.01
C HIS A 242 11.04 -17.23 -0.35
N LEU A 243 11.95 -16.24 -0.37
CA LEU A 243 12.41 -15.55 -1.58
C LEU A 243 13.21 -16.45 -2.54
N LYS A 244 13.65 -17.64 -2.10
CA LYS A 244 14.37 -18.62 -2.93
C LYS A 244 13.45 -19.71 -3.50
N THR A 245 12.14 -19.55 -3.34
CA THR A 245 11.13 -20.49 -3.84
C THR A 245 10.41 -19.96 -5.07
N ARG A 246 9.65 -20.83 -5.76
CA ARG A 246 8.77 -20.42 -6.87
C ARG A 246 7.79 -19.30 -6.53
N ALA A 247 7.46 -19.09 -5.24
CA ALA A 247 6.61 -17.97 -4.84
C ALA A 247 7.21 -16.59 -5.14
N ALA A 248 8.55 -16.51 -5.26
CA ALA A 248 9.29 -15.29 -5.55
C ALA A 248 9.34 -14.92 -7.03
N VAL A 249 8.83 -15.79 -7.92
CA VAL A 249 8.62 -15.42 -9.32
C VAL A 249 7.64 -14.23 -9.35
N PRO A 250 8.04 -13.07 -9.87
CA PRO A 250 7.24 -11.85 -9.84
C PRO A 250 6.10 -11.87 -10.86
N TYR A 251 5.15 -10.95 -10.73
CA TYR A 251 4.22 -10.64 -11.82
C TYR A 251 4.87 -9.72 -12.86
N ARG A 252 4.33 -9.76 -14.09
CA ARG A 252 4.80 -9.01 -15.26
C ARG A 252 3.62 -8.43 -16.02
N ASP A 253 3.66 -7.13 -16.32
CA ASP A 253 2.71 -6.42 -17.18
C ASP A 253 3.50 -5.45 -18.09
N PRO A 254 4.14 -5.96 -19.16
CA PRO A 254 5.04 -5.17 -20.01
C PRO A 254 4.40 -3.93 -20.65
N SER A 255 3.08 -3.96 -20.89
CA SER A 255 2.34 -2.86 -21.49
C SER A 255 1.55 -2.02 -20.49
N LEU A 256 1.60 -2.37 -19.20
CA LEU A 256 0.82 -1.72 -18.13
C LEU A 256 -0.69 -1.69 -18.42
N SER A 257 -1.18 -2.69 -19.15
CA SER A 257 -2.56 -2.73 -19.65
C SER A 257 -3.15 -4.13 -19.71
N ASP A 258 -2.36 -5.16 -19.38
CA ASP A 258 -2.85 -6.54 -19.37
C ASP A 258 -3.92 -6.73 -18.30
N ILE A 259 -4.87 -7.63 -18.56
CA ILE A 259 -5.87 -8.04 -17.57
C ILE A 259 -5.24 -9.00 -16.55
N ALA A 260 -5.83 -9.09 -15.35
CA ALA A 260 -5.32 -9.91 -14.25
C ALA A 260 -5.05 -11.37 -14.65
N GLU A 261 -5.96 -11.99 -15.41
CA GLU A 261 -5.83 -13.38 -15.86
C GLU A 261 -4.56 -13.61 -16.68
N VAL A 262 -4.27 -12.71 -17.62
CA VAL A 262 -3.06 -12.78 -18.47
C VAL A 262 -1.80 -12.67 -17.63
N ILE A 263 -1.79 -11.74 -16.67
CA ILE A 263 -0.65 -11.54 -15.75
C ILE A 263 -0.42 -12.77 -14.88
N ILE A 264 -1.49 -13.40 -14.38
CA ILE A 264 -1.44 -14.63 -13.57
C ILE A 264 -0.92 -15.80 -14.40
N LEU A 265 -1.46 -16.02 -15.61
CA LEU A 265 -1.03 -17.10 -16.50
C LEU A 265 0.43 -16.96 -16.90
N ARG A 266 0.89 -15.74 -17.19
CA ARG A 266 2.29 -15.46 -17.50
C ARG A 266 3.21 -15.84 -16.34
N ARG A 267 2.85 -15.44 -15.12
CA ARG A 267 3.60 -15.82 -13.91
C ARG A 267 3.61 -17.34 -13.73
N GLN A 268 2.49 -18.02 -13.94
CA GLN A 268 2.40 -19.47 -13.81
C GLN A 268 3.36 -20.18 -14.79
N ALA A 269 3.40 -19.76 -16.04
CA ALA A 269 4.33 -20.30 -17.04
C ALA A 269 5.81 -20.09 -16.63
N GLU A 270 6.15 -18.94 -16.05
CA GLU A 270 7.50 -18.69 -15.52
C GLU A 270 7.80 -19.56 -14.29
N GLN A 271 6.83 -19.76 -13.40
CA GLN A 271 6.97 -20.66 -12.25
C GLN A 271 7.20 -22.12 -12.66
N ASP A 272 6.56 -22.58 -13.73
CA ASP A 272 6.67 -23.96 -14.21
C ASP A 272 8.03 -24.25 -14.85
N THR A 273 8.66 -23.22 -15.42
CA THR A 273 9.96 -23.34 -16.11
C THR A 273 11.16 -22.94 -15.25
N CYS A 274 10.94 -22.25 -14.11
CA CYS A 274 12.04 -21.83 -13.25
C CYS A 274 12.66 -22.99 -12.44
N THR A 275 13.94 -22.81 -12.07
CA THR A 275 14.73 -23.79 -11.31
C THR A 275 14.54 -23.66 -9.79
N LEU A 276 13.73 -22.71 -9.33
CA LEU A 276 13.49 -22.46 -7.91
C LEU A 276 12.71 -23.62 -7.27
N GLU A 277 12.98 -23.85 -5.99
CA GLU A 277 12.31 -24.91 -5.24
C GLU A 277 10.79 -24.65 -5.10
N PRO A 278 9.95 -25.70 -5.13
CA PRO A 278 8.52 -25.55 -4.86
C PRO A 278 8.27 -24.97 -3.46
N THR A 279 7.35 -24.01 -3.35
CA THR A 279 6.99 -23.39 -2.06
C THR A 279 6.45 -24.39 -1.04
N SER A 280 5.95 -25.56 -1.47
CA SER A 280 5.52 -26.65 -0.58
C SER A 280 6.67 -27.21 0.26
N HIS A 281 7.90 -27.24 -0.26
CA HIS A 281 9.08 -27.72 0.47
C HIS A 281 9.45 -26.75 1.58
N TRP A 282 9.50 -25.45 1.27
CA TRP A 282 9.65 -24.39 2.27
C TRP A 282 8.55 -24.46 3.33
N LYS A 283 7.27 -24.59 2.94
CA LYS A 283 6.16 -24.75 3.90
C LYS A 283 6.36 -25.95 4.82
N LYS A 284 6.87 -27.08 4.31
CA LYS A 284 7.15 -28.28 5.11
C LYS A 284 8.26 -28.03 6.13
N ARG A 285 9.34 -27.32 5.77
CA ARG A 285 10.45 -26.98 6.68
C ARG A 285 9.98 -26.10 7.84
N TRP A 286 9.16 -25.08 7.55
CA TRP A 286 8.76 -24.08 8.55
C TRP A 286 7.42 -24.38 9.26
N ARG A 287 6.77 -25.50 8.95
CA ARG A 287 5.52 -25.95 9.62
C ARG A 287 5.73 -26.31 11.10
N SER A 288 6.91 -26.81 11.48
CA SER A 288 7.23 -27.20 12.86
C SER A 288 7.44 -26.02 13.82
N GLU A 289 7.69 -24.82 13.29
CA GLU A 289 7.91 -23.61 14.11
C GLU A 289 6.63 -22.79 14.35
N SER A 290 5.50 -23.19 13.77
CA SER A 290 4.23 -22.45 13.88
C SER A 290 3.33 -22.94 15.03
N ILE A 291 3.88 -23.74 15.95
CA ILE A 291 3.18 -24.30 17.12
C ILE A 291 3.59 -23.53 18.39
N PHE A 292 3.49 -22.20 18.41
CA PHE A 292 3.48 -21.38 19.63
C PHE A 292 2.70 -20.08 19.39
#